data_AF-A0A1Y3VSF7-F1
#
_entry.id   AF-A0A1Y3VSF7-F1
#
_cell.length_a   1.000
_cell.length_b   1.000
_cell.length_c   1.000
_cell.angle_alpha   90.00
_cell.angle_beta   90.00
_cell.angle_gamma   90.00
#
_symmetry.space_group_name_H-M   'P 1'
#
loop_
_entity.id
_entity.type
_entity.pdbx_description
1 polymer ?
#
loop_
_entity_poly.entity_id
_entity_poly.type
_entity_poly.pdbx_seq_one_letter_code
_entity_poly.pdbx_strand_id
1 'polypeptide(L)'
;MEKTLMQQNPQWTGKSFKELADRTMMKNLLDKQTLPHIQILTGVRRCGKSSLFKLLMNDLLASGVNAKSILNINLDAPVFIPLWDDVQRLLENIKSLDPLLYSKLTHQKNIRIK
;
A
#
# COMPACT_ATOMS: atom_id res chain seq x y z
N MET A 1 -2.77 -5.89 15.90
CA MET A 1 -2.86 -5.37 14.52
C MET A 1 -1.95 -4.17 14.31
N GLU A 2 -2.03 -3.14 15.15
CA GLU A 2 -1.17 -1.94 15.08
C GLU A 2 0.32 -2.22 14.91
N LYS A 3 0.89 -3.04 15.81
CA LYS A 3 2.30 -3.45 15.74
C LYS A 3 2.67 -4.06 14.38
N THR A 4 1.80 -4.90 13.82
CA THR A 4 2.00 -5.52 12.51
C THR A 4 1.97 -4.48 11.39
N LEU A 5 1.06 -3.51 11.45
CA LEU A 5 1.01 -2.42 10.48
C LEU A 5 2.25 -1.53 10.55
N MET A 6 2.71 -1.17 11.75
CA MET A 6 3.96 -0.41 11.91
C MET A 6 5.18 -1.17 11.37
N GLN A 7 5.23 -2.49 11.57
CA GLN A 7 6.29 -3.34 11.02
C GLN A 7 6.26 -3.41 9.49
N GLN A 8 5.07 -3.46 8.90
CA GLN A 8 4.88 -3.52 7.45
C GLN A 8 5.07 -2.16 6.75
N ASN A 9 5.03 -1.07 7.51
CA ASN A 9 5.11 0.31 7.03
C ASN A 9 6.29 1.08 7.66
N PRO A 10 7.54 0.63 7.45
CA PRO A 10 8.72 1.28 8.02
C PRO A 10 8.87 2.74 7.58
N GLN A 11 8.32 3.10 6.40
CA GLN A 11 8.30 4.48 5.89
C GLN A 11 7.59 5.46 6.82
N TRP A 12 6.63 5.01 7.64
CA TRP A 12 5.97 5.87 8.63
C TRP A 12 6.90 6.38 9.73
N THR A 13 8.04 5.70 9.92
CA THR A 13 9.09 6.09 10.86
C THR A 13 10.31 6.71 10.16
N GLY A 14 10.18 7.06 8.88
CA GLY A 14 11.26 7.66 8.08
C GLY A 14 12.28 6.66 7.52
N LYS A 15 11.99 5.36 7.55
CA LYS A 15 12.88 4.34 6.96
C LYS A 15 12.47 4.01 5.52
N SER A 16 13.40 4.18 4.59
CA SER A 16 13.22 3.76 3.19
C SER A 16 13.53 2.27 3.02
N PHE A 17 12.97 1.66 1.97
CA PHE A 17 13.30 0.28 1.61
C PHE A 17 14.66 0.22 0.92
N LYS A 18 15.59 -0.56 1.46
CA LYS A 18 16.96 -0.75 0.94
C LYS A 18 17.08 -2.02 0.09
N GLU A 19 18.20 -2.17 -0.61
CA GLU A 19 18.58 -3.38 -1.35
C GLU A 19 17.58 -3.79 -2.44
N LEU A 20 17.07 -2.81 -3.17
CA LEU A 20 16.16 -3.02 -4.29
C LEU A 20 16.90 -2.82 -5.61
N ALA A 21 16.87 -3.84 -6.46
CA ALA A 21 17.35 -3.72 -7.83
C ALA A 21 16.32 -3.00 -8.70
N ASP A 22 16.79 -2.13 -9.59
CA ASP A 22 15.94 -1.44 -10.56
C ASP A 22 15.22 -2.43 -11.49
N ARG A 23 14.05 -2.02 -11.99
CA ARG A 23 13.16 -2.85 -12.80
C ARG A 23 12.57 -2.05 -13.94
N THR A 24 12.72 -2.56 -15.16
CA THR A 24 12.14 -1.97 -16.37
C THR A 24 10.62 -1.74 -16.28
N MET A 25 9.90 -2.62 -15.57
CA MET A 25 8.47 -2.49 -15.28
C MET A 25 8.10 -1.23 -14.47
N MET A 26 9.05 -0.63 -13.75
CA MET A 26 8.81 0.56 -12.93
C MET A 26 8.30 1.72 -13.77
N LYS A 27 8.84 1.92 -14.99
CA LYS A 27 8.37 2.95 -15.93
C LYS A 27 6.87 2.82 -16.20
N ASN A 28 6.41 1.61 -16.50
CA ASN A 28 5.00 1.35 -16.80
C ASN A 28 4.07 1.61 -15.59
N LEU A 29 4.56 1.44 -14.37
CA LEU A 29 3.81 1.75 -13.15
C LEU A 29 3.72 3.27 -12.93
N LEU A 30 4.83 3.98 -13.12
CA LEU A 30 4.91 5.44 -12.99
C LEU A 30 4.03 6.15 -14.02
N ASP A 31 4.10 5.73 -15.28
CA ASP A 31 3.30 6.31 -16.37
C ASP A 31 1.79 6.18 -16.10
N LYS A 32 1.38 5.15 -15.36
CA LYS A 32 -0.02 4.89 -15.02
C LYS A 32 -0.42 5.43 -13.65
N GLN A 33 0.52 5.89 -12.82
CA GLN A 33 0.30 6.28 -11.42
C GLN A 33 -0.72 7.41 -11.29
N THR A 34 -0.75 8.31 -12.27
CA THR A 34 -1.66 9.48 -12.31
C THR A 34 -3.08 9.11 -12.73
N LEU A 35 -3.31 7.89 -13.23
CA LEU A 35 -4.64 7.44 -13.64
C LEU A 35 -5.49 7.14 -12.40
N PRO A 36 -6.78 7.53 -12.37
CA PRO A 36 -7.70 7.27 -11.26
C PRO A 36 -8.21 5.82 -11.24
N HIS A 37 -7.35 4.85 -11.58
CA HIS A 37 -7.70 3.44 -11.74
C HIS A 37 -6.93 2.55 -10.75
N ILE A 38 -7.57 1.46 -10.34
CA ILE A 38 -6.91 0.42 -9.56
C ILE A 38 -5.90 -0.28 -10.48
N GLN A 39 -4.63 -0.27 -10.06
CA GLN A 39 -3.57 -0.97 -10.78
C GLN A 39 -3.35 -2.36 -10.18
N ILE A 40 -3.44 -3.39 -11.02
CA ILE A 40 -3.22 -4.78 -10.62
C ILE A 40 -1.92 -5.27 -11.25
N LEU A 41 -0.98 -5.69 -10.40
CA LEU A 41 0.29 -6.30 -10.84
C LEU A 41 0.18 -7.82 -10.78
N THR A 42 0.09 -8.46 -11.95
CA THR A 42 -0.01 -9.91 -12.09
C THR A 42 1.35 -10.58 -12.33
N GLY A 43 1.42 -11.90 -12.14
CA GLY A 43 2.61 -12.71 -12.44
C GLY A 43 2.83 -13.85 -11.45
N VAL A 44 3.78 -14.74 -11.76
CA VAL A 44 4.08 -15.93 -10.95
C VAL A 44 4.59 -15.62 -9.54
N ARG A 45 4.47 -16.57 -8.61
CA ARG A 45 5.06 -16.45 -7.26
C ARG A 45 6.57 -16.22 -7.40
N ARG A 46 7.14 -15.38 -6.51
CA ARG A 46 8.58 -15.04 -6.47
C ARG A 46 9.16 -14.19 -7.62
N CYS A 47 8.36 -13.71 -8.59
CA CYS A 47 8.88 -12.78 -9.62
C CYS A 47 9.23 -11.37 -9.09
N GLY A 48 9.05 -11.11 -7.80
CA GLY A 48 9.47 -9.87 -7.14
C GLY A 48 8.47 -8.70 -7.22
N LYS A 49 7.18 -8.98 -7.38
CA LYS A 49 6.10 -7.98 -7.34
C LYS A 49 6.14 -7.12 -6.07
N SER A 50 6.28 -7.75 -4.90
CA SER A 50 6.39 -7.03 -3.62
C SER A 50 7.62 -6.12 -3.57
N SER A 51 8.73 -6.52 -4.20
CA SER A 51 9.92 -5.66 -4.32
C SER A 51 9.66 -4.47 -5.26
N LEU A 52 8.89 -4.67 -6.34
CA LEU A 52 8.49 -3.61 -7.25
C LEU A 52 7.57 -2.59 -6.55
N PHE A 53 6.63 -3.03 -5.71
CA PHE A 53 5.84 -2.11 -4.88
C PHE A 53 6.71 -1.30 -3.90
N LYS A 54 7.76 -1.89 -3.31
CA LYS A 54 8.69 -1.15 -2.45
C LYS A 54 9.48 -0.09 -3.23
N LEU A 55 9.87 -0.36 -4.47
CA LEU A 55 10.48 0.65 -5.36
C LEU A 55 9.51 1.80 -5.60
N LEU A 56 8.24 1.48 -5.93
CA LEU A 56 7.19 2.48 -6.11
C LEU A 56 6.96 3.33 -4.87
N MET A 57 6.97 2.73 -3.68
CA MET A 57 6.86 3.46 -2.42
C MET A 57 8.04 4.42 -2.22
N ASN A 58 9.28 3.97 -2.48
CA ASN A 58 10.45 4.86 -2.39
C ASN A 58 10.34 6.04 -3.36
N ASP A 59 9.90 5.81 -4.59
CA ASP A 59 9.71 6.86 -5.59
C ASP A 59 8.62 7.87 -5.20
N LEU A 60 7.49 7.39 -4.69
CA LEU A 60 6.43 8.24 -4.13
C LEU A 60 6.94 9.12 -2.98
N LEU A 61 7.71 8.54 -2.06
CA LEU A 61 8.31 9.28 -0.95
C LEU A 61 9.30 10.35 -1.44
N ALA A 62 10.13 10.01 -2.44
CA ALA A 62 11.07 10.95 -3.05
C ALA A 62 10.36 12.11 -3.78
N SER A 63 9.18 11.83 -4.35
CA SER A 63 8.31 12.83 -4.99
C SER A 63 7.55 13.73 -4.00
N GLY A 64 7.78 13.57 -2.69
CA GLY A 64 7.16 14.39 -1.65
C GLY A 64 5.81 13.88 -1.14
N VAL A 65 5.39 12.66 -1.51
CA VAL A 65 4.17 12.06 -0.95
C VAL A 65 4.37 11.79 0.53
N ASN A 66 3.40 12.22 1.34
CA ASN A 66 3.45 11.98 2.78
C ASN A 66 3.46 10.47 3.07
N ALA A 67 4.45 10.01 3.83
CA ALA A 67 4.60 8.60 4.19
C ALA A 67 3.34 7.98 4.82
N LYS A 68 2.60 8.75 5.63
CA LYS A 68 1.34 8.32 6.26
C LYS A 68 0.18 8.13 5.27
N SER A 69 0.29 8.67 4.06
CA SER A 69 -0.69 8.45 2.98
C SER A 69 -0.45 7.14 2.21
N ILE A 70 0.67 6.44 2.46
CA ILE A 70 1.02 5.18 1.83
C ILE A 70 0.79 4.05 2.83
N LEU A 71 -0.16 3.16 2.53
CA LEU A 71 -0.46 1.96 3.32
C LEU A 71 -0.04 0.70 2.56
N ASN A 72 0.92 0.00 3.13
CA ASN A 72 1.29 -1.36 2.75
C ASN A 72 0.66 -2.35 3.74
N ILE A 73 -0.12 -3.30 3.22
CA ILE A 73 -0.77 -4.32 4.05
C ILE A 73 -0.58 -5.69 3.41
N ASN A 74 -0.05 -6.64 4.19
CA ASN A 74 -0.05 -8.05 3.83
C ASN A 74 -1.27 -8.71 4.48
N LEU A 75 -2.34 -8.88 3.70
CA LEU A 75 -3.61 -9.48 4.16
C LEU A 75 -3.47 -10.96 4.53
N ASP A 76 -2.41 -11.64 4.10
CA ASP A 76 -2.11 -13.03 4.48
C ASP A 76 -1.54 -13.15 5.90
N ALA A 77 -1.21 -12.04 6.58
CA ALA A 77 -0.69 -12.11 7.93
C ALA A 77 -1.78 -12.58 8.92
N PRO A 78 -1.47 -13.44 9.91
CA PRO A 78 -2.47 -14.05 10.80
C PRO A 78 -3.42 -13.06 11.50
N VAL A 79 -2.95 -11.85 11.77
CA VAL A 79 -3.74 -10.80 12.42
C VAL A 79 -4.91 -10.28 11.56
N PHE A 80 -4.86 -10.48 10.25
CA PHE A 80 -5.89 -10.02 9.31
C PHE A 80 -6.84 -11.13 8.86
N ILE A 81 -6.51 -12.40 9.08
CA ILE A 81 -7.37 -13.54 8.71
C ILE A 81 -8.79 -13.40 9.29
N PRO A 82 -8.99 -13.02 10.57
CA PRO A 82 -10.33 -12.84 11.12
C PRO A 82 -11.11 -11.65 10.55
N LEU A 83 -10.47 -10.80 9.72
CA LEU A 83 -11.04 -9.59 9.14
C LEU A 83 -11.35 -9.73 7.65
N TRP A 84 -11.09 -10.91 7.05
CA TRP A 84 -11.28 -11.11 5.60
C TRP A 84 -12.74 -10.91 5.17
N ASP A 85 -13.68 -11.37 5.99
CA ASP A 85 -15.12 -11.25 5.71
C ASP A 85 -15.73 -9.95 6.25
N ASP A 86 -14.95 -9.14 6.98
CA ASP A 86 -15.42 -7.92 7.63
C ASP A 86 -14.51 -6.72 7.31
N VAL A 87 -14.69 -6.21 6.10
CA VAL A 87 -13.98 -5.03 5.60
C VAL A 87 -14.31 -3.79 6.44
N GLN A 88 -15.53 -3.68 6.98
CA GLN A 88 -15.89 -2.52 7.81
C GLN A 88 -15.03 -2.48 9.07
N ARG A 89 -14.89 -3.61 9.75
CA ARG A 89 -14.03 -3.73 10.92
C ARG A 89 -12.57 -3.49 10.61
N LEU A 90 -12.07 -3.92 9.44
CA LEU A 90 -10.72 -3.56 8.97
C LEU A 90 -10.56 -2.04 8.82
N LEU A 91 -11.55 -1.37 8.23
CA LEU A 91 -11.53 0.08 8.02
C LEU A 91 -11.62 0.87 9.33
N GLU A 92 -12.45 0.43 10.29
CA GLU A 92 -12.54 1.03 11.63
C GLU A 92 -11.21 0.92 12.39
N ASN A 93 -10.61 -0.26 12.32
CA ASN A 93 -9.29 -0.55 12.87
C ASN A 93 -8.19 0.34 12.26
N ILE A 94 -8.28 0.68 10.97
CA ILE A 94 -7.37 1.64 10.33
C ILE A 94 -7.69 3.07 10.77
N LYS A 95 -8.98 3.42 10.90
CA LYS A 95 -9.44 4.74 11.37
C LYS A 95 -8.94 5.06 12.77
N SER A 96 -8.96 4.10 13.68
CA SER A 96 -8.47 4.28 15.05
C SER A 96 -6.96 4.53 15.11
N LEU A 97 -6.21 4.07 14.11
CA LEU A 97 -4.76 4.26 14.04
C LEU A 97 -4.38 5.61 13.47
N ASP A 98 -5.01 5.99 12.35
CA ASP A 98 -4.70 7.23 11.67
C ASP A 98 -5.94 7.76 10.92
N PRO A 99 -6.63 8.78 11.47
CA PRO A 99 -7.80 9.38 10.84
C PRO A 99 -7.50 10.00 9.46
N LEU A 100 -6.26 10.50 9.25
CA LEU A 100 -5.85 11.07 7.98
C LEU A 100 -5.74 9.98 6.91
N LEU A 101 -5.13 8.84 7.25
CA LEU A 101 -5.07 7.68 6.37
C LEU A 101 -6.47 7.17 6.00
N TYR A 102 -7.36 7.06 6.98
CA TYR A 102 -8.75 6.65 6.74
C TYR A 102 -9.50 7.61 5.81
N SER A 103 -9.30 8.92 5.96
CA SER A 103 -9.92 9.91 5.07
C SER A 103 -9.51 9.72 3.61
N LYS A 104 -8.25 9.35 3.34
CA LYS A 104 -7.74 9.11 1.99
C LYS A 104 -8.25 7.82 1.37
N LEU A 105 -8.36 6.75 2.17
CA LEU A 105 -8.95 5.48 1.73
C LEU A 105 -10.43 5.61 1.36
N THR A 106 -11.17 6.43 2.11
CA THR A 106 -12.61 6.63 1.90
C THR A 106 -12.94 7.71 0.85
N HIS A 107 -11.97 8.54 0.45
CA HIS A 107 -12.18 9.55 -0.59
C HIS A 107 -12.31 8.95 -2.00
N GLN A 108 -11.89 7.69 -2.22
CA GLN A 108 -12.09 6.97 -3.49
C GLN A 108 -13.50 6.35 -3.65
N LYS A 109 -14.52 6.87 -2.95
CA LYS A 109 -15.91 6.36 -3.00
C LYS A 109 -16.64 6.51 -4.35
N ASN A 110 -15.98 6.93 -5.42
CA ASN A 110 -16.55 7.01 -6.77
C ASN A 110 -16.04 5.92 -7.74
N ILE A 111 -15.45 4.83 -7.25
CA ILE A 111 -15.22 3.65 -8.10
C ILE A 111 -16.37 2.67 -7.87
N ARG A 112 -17.44 2.90 -8.62
CA ARG A 112 -18.55 1.95 -8.80
C ARG A 112 -17.98 0.77 -9.59
N ILE A 113 -17.62 -0.32 -8.93
CA ILE A 113 -17.35 -1.59 -9.62
C ILE A 113 -18.71 -2.04 -10.15
N LYS A 114 -18.90 -1.90 -11.47
CA LYS A 114 -19.98 -2.57 -12.20
C LYS A 114 -19.57 -4.01 -12.47
#